data_AF-A0A812X8V0-F1
#
_entry.id   AF-A0A812X8V0-F1
#
_cell.length_a   1.000
_cell.length_b   1.000
_cell.length_c   1.000
_cell.angle_alpha   90.00
_cell.angle_beta   90.00
_cell.angle_gamma   90.00
#
_symmetry.space_group_name_H-M   'P 1'
#
loop_
_entity.id
_entity.type
_entity.pdbx_description
1 polymer ?
#
loop_
_entity_poly.entity_id
_entity_poly.type
_entity_poly.pdbx_seq_one_letter_code
_entity_poly.pdbx_strand_id
1 'polypeptide(L)' 'ANAVQNLASMQGMDRKAPEKPVVEEVEEEGEVDEEGIEAKDIDLVVTQVNCSRAKAVEALRANKGDIVEAIMQLSSS' A
#
# COMPACT_ATOMS: atom_id res chain seq x y z
N ALA A 1 -31.63 35.79 -39.87
CA ALA A 1 -32.58 34.99 -39.07
C ALA A 1 -31.89 33.69 -38.71
N ASN A 2 -31.43 33.57 -37.46
CA ASN A 2 -30.83 32.35 -36.89
C ASN A 2 -31.97 31.51 -36.32
N ALA A 3 -32.18 30.29 -36.82
CA ALA A 3 -33.13 29.35 -36.24
C ALA A 3 -32.81 27.91 -36.67
N VAL A 4 -31.76 27.34 -36.09
CA VAL A 4 -31.66 25.88 -35.92
C VAL A 4 -31.19 25.67 -34.49
N GLN A 5 -32.12 25.86 -33.55
CA GLN A 5 -31.90 25.59 -32.15
C GLN A 5 -31.99 24.09 -31.91
N ASN A 6 -30.97 23.61 -31.23
CA ASN A 6 -30.63 22.22 -30.96
C ASN A 6 -31.52 21.64 -29.84
N LEU A 7 -32.02 20.42 -30.09
CA LEU A 7 -32.00 19.25 -29.22
C LEU A 7 -32.68 19.25 -27.82
N ALA A 8 -33.69 18.37 -27.77
CA ALA A 8 -34.01 17.38 -26.72
C ALA A 8 -34.49 17.82 -25.33
N SER A 9 -35.79 17.59 -25.15
CA SER A 9 -36.40 16.91 -24.00
C SER A 9 -35.47 15.91 -23.29
N MET A 10 -35.46 15.94 -21.97
CA MET A 10 -35.88 14.82 -21.11
C MET A 10 -35.48 15.11 -19.67
N GLN A 11 -36.50 15.40 -18.87
CA GLN A 11 -36.47 15.53 -17.43
C GLN A 11 -36.71 14.15 -16.82
N GLY A 12 -35.91 13.76 -15.83
CA GLY A 12 -36.18 12.64 -14.93
C GLY A 12 -35.30 11.41 -15.14
N MET A 13 -34.36 11.20 -14.21
CA MET A 13 -34.31 9.95 -13.44
C MET A 13 -33.33 10.11 -12.28
N ASP A 14 -33.92 10.18 -11.10
CA ASP A 14 -33.35 9.85 -9.81
C ASP A 14 -32.53 8.55 -9.80
N ARG A 15 -31.40 8.63 -9.09
CA ARG A 15 -30.77 7.60 -8.23
C ARG A 15 -29.76 6.60 -8.83
N LYS A 16 -28.70 6.49 -8.01
CA LYS A 16 -27.78 5.36 -7.82
C LYS A 16 -26.57 5.35 -8.77
N ALA A 17 -25.59 6.19 -8.43
CA ALA A 17 -24.20 5.94 -8.82
C ALA A 17 -23.77 4.55 -8.30
N PRO A 18 -22.94 3.80 -9.04
CA PRO A 18 -22.55 2.46 -8.65
C PRO A 18 -21.62 2.56 -7.44
N GLU A 19 -22.04 1.96 -6.34
CA GLU A 19 -21.14 1.59 -5.24
C GLU A 19 -20.11 0.62 -5.85
N LYS A 20 -18.90 1.14 -6.08
CA LYS A 20 -17.73 0.31 -6.34
C LYS A 20 -17.58 -0.59 -5.11
N PRO A 21 -17.37 -1.90 -5.26
CA PRO A 21 -17.03 -2.73 -4.13
C PRO A 21 -15.71 -2.19 -3.60
N VAL A 22 -15.73 -1.58 -2.42
CA VAL A 22 -14.50 -1.33 -1.66
C VAL A 22 -14.05 -2.72 -1.26
N VAL A 23 -13.09 -3.24 -2.02
CA VAL A 23 -12.30 -4.38 -1.60
C VAL A 23 -11.52 -3.89 -0.38
N GLU A 24 -12.08 -4.10 0.81
CA GLU A 24 -11.36 -4.00 2.07
C GLU A 24 -10.44 -5.23 2.19
N GLU A 25 -9.43 -5.26 1.34
CA GLU A 25 -8.15 -5.92 1.64
C GLU A 25 -7.13 -4.80 1.77
N VAL A 26 -7.38 -3.91 2.73
CA VAL A 26 -6.30 -3.07 3.27
C VAL A 26 -5.65 -3.96 4.32
N GLU A 27 -4.71 -4.80 3.87
CA GLU A 27 -3.62 -5.17 4.76
C GLU A 27 -3.03 -3.84 5.22
N GLU A 28 -3.33 -3.47 6.47
CA GLU A 28 -2.77 -2.29 7.13
C GLU A 28 -1.27 -2.51 7.27
N GLU A 29 -0.53 -2.31 6.17
CA GLU A 29 0.86 -1.86 6.22
C GLU A 29 0.82 -0.42 6.73
N GLY A 30 0.53 -0.27 8.04
CA GLY A 30 0.58 1.00 8.72
C GLY A 30 1.92 1.66 8.43
N GLU A 31 1.92 2.99 8.24
CA GLU A 31 3.09 3.79 7.87
C GLU A 31 4.34 3.32 8.64
N VAL A 32 5.18 2.54 7.97
CA VAL A 32 6.39 2.00 8.57
C VAL A 32 7.44 3.10 8.47
N ASP A 33 7.94 3.55 9.62
CA ASP A 33 9.01 4.54 9.67
C ASP A 33 10.34 3.91 9.25
N GLU A 34 10.66 4.09 7.98
CA GLU A 34 11.89 3.62 7.32
C GLU A 34 13.03 4.64 7.38
N GLU A 35 12.88 5.74 8.12
CA GLU A 35 13.91 6.78 8.17
C GLU A 35 15.23 6.20 8.69
N GLY A 36 16.30 6.38 7.90
CA GLY A 36 17.64 5.89 8.22
C GLY A 36 17.87 4.40 7.94
N ILE A 37 16.92 3.70 7.31
CA ILE A 37 17.07 2.31 6.87
C ILE A 37 17.03 2.26 5.34
N GLU A 38 17.92 1.47 4.73
CA GLU A 38 17.91 1.30 3.29
C GLU A 38 16.73 0.42 2.84
N ALA A 39 15.90 0.95 1.93
CA ALA A 39 14.78 0.19 1.35
C ALA A 39 15.21 -1.14 0.74
N LYS A 40 16.42 -1.20 0.17
CA LYS A 40 17.01 -2.43 -0.37
C LYS A 40 17.23 -3.50 0.69
N ASP A 41 17.65 -3.11 1.89
CA ASP A 41 17.88 -4.05 2.99
C ASP A 41 16.55 -4.58 3.52
N ILE A 42 15.53 -3.72 3.61
CA ILE A 42 14.16 -4.10 3.97
C ILE A 42 13.63 -5.13 2.98
N ASP A 43 13.72 -4.85 1.67
CA ASP A 43 13.23 -5.74 0.62
C ASP A 43 13.96 -7.09 0.62
N LEU A 44 15.28 -7.08 0.87
CA LEU A 44 16.08 -8.30 1.01
C LEU A 44 15.62 -9.14 2.21
N VAL A 45 15.42 -8.54 3.37
CA VAL A 45 14.96 -9.22 4.59
C VAL A 45 13.55 -9.79 4.38
N VAL A 46 12.63 -9.00 3.81
CA VAL A 46 11.27 -9.42 3.48
C VAL A 46 11.29 -10.62 2.54
N THR A 47 12.11 -10.58 1.49
CA THR A 47 12.19 -11.65 0.48
C THR A 47 12.83 -12.92 1.02
N GLN A 48 13.89 -12.81 1.84
CA GLN A 48 14.62 -13.98 2.33
C GLN A 48 13.92 -14.69 3.49
N VAL A 49 13.26 -13.94 4.37
CA VAL A 49 12.63 -14.46 5.59
C VAL A 49 11.10 -14.55 5.47
N ASN A 50 10.54 -14.06 4.37
CA ASN A 50 9.10 -14.04 4.09
C ASN A 50 8.30 -13.38 5.23
N CYS A 51 8.81 -12.26 5.72
CA CYS A 51 8.22 -11.48 6.82
C CYS A 51 7.57 -10.17 6.31
N SER A 52 6.72 -9.56 7.12
CA SER A 52 6.12 -8.24 6.81
C SER A 52 7.18 -7.13 6.79
N ARG A 53 6.96 -6.10 5.98
CA ARG A 53 7.84 -4.91 5.90
C ARG A 53 8.14 -4.28 7.26
N ALA A 54 7.12 -4.13 8.11
CA ALA A 54 7.27 -3.62 9.47
C ALA A 54 8.26 -4.43 10.34
N LYS A 55 8.19 -5.77 10.27
CA LYS A 55 9.12 -6.67 10.98
C LYS A 55 10.54 -6.57 10.46
N ALA A 56 10.72 -6.44 9.14
CA ALA A 56 12.03 -6.24 8.54
C ALA A 56 12.64 -4.90 9.02
N VAL A 57 11.85 -3.83 9.04
CA VAL A 57 12.28 -2.51 9.52
C VAL A 57 12.64 -2.55 11.00
N GLU A 58 11.82 -3.19 11.84
CA GLU A 58 12.09 -3.33 13.27
C GLU A 58 13.40 -4.12 13.52
N ALA A 59 13.60 -5.23 12.80
CA ALA A 59 14.82 -6.03 12.90
C ALA A 59 16.05 -5.24 12.43
N LEU A 60 15.97 -4.51 11.31
CA LEU A 60 17.06 -3.67 10.84
C LEU A 60 17.36 -2.53 11.83
N ARG A 61 16.33 -1.91 12.41
CA ARG A 61 16.49 -0.85 13.42
C ARG A 61 17.17 -1.37 14.69
N ALA A 62 16.73 -2.53 15.20
CA ALA A 62 17.30 -3.18 16.37
C ALA A 62 18.78 -3.53 16.16
N ASN A 63 19.16 -3.88 14.93
CA ASN A 63 20.50 -4.27 14.55
C ASN A 63 21.31 -3.15 13.88
N LYS A 64 20.86 -1.88 13.98
CA LYS A 64 21.55 -0.69 13.46
C LYS A 64 21.88 -0.78 11.96
N GLY A 65 20.99 -1.38 11.19
CA GLY A 65 21.13 -1.62 9.74
C GLY A 65 21.98 -2.84 9.38
N ASP A 66 22.40 -3.68 10.34
CA ASP A 66 23.08 -4.94 10.02
C ASP A 66 22.07 -5.95 9.45
N ILE A 67 22.06 -6.06 8.13
CA ILE A 67 21.16 -6.95 7.40
C ILE A 67 21.39 -8.43 7.73
N VAL A 68 22.64 -8.84 7.97
CA VAL A 68 22.96 -10.24 8.24
C VAL A 68 22.40 -10.62 9.60
N GLU A 69 22.63 -9.77 10.61
CA GLU A 69 22.09 -9.98 11.95
C GLU A 69 20.56 -9.94 11.97
N ALA A 70 19.94 -9.01 11.22
CA ALA A 70 18.48 -8.94 11.08
C ALA A 70 17.88 -10.21 10.46
N ILE A 71 18.48 -10.73 9.38
CA ILE A 71 18.06 -11.99 8.75
C ILE A 71 18.24 -13.17 9.70
N MET A 72 19.37 -13.23 10.41
CA MET A 72 19.66 -14.30 11.37
C MET A 72 18.63 -14.34 12.51
N GLN A 73 18.24 -13.18 13.04
CA GLN A 73 17.23 -13.09 14.08
C GLN A 73 15.84 -13.52 13.57
N LEU A 74 15.42 -13.01 12.42
CA LEU A 74 14.09 -13.32 11.88
C LEU A 74 13.96 -14.76 11.37
N SER A 75 15.03 -15.38 10.86
CA SER A 75 15.03 -16.77 10.39
C SER A 75 15.14 -17.81 11.51
N SER A 76 15.58 -17.38 12.70
CA SER A 76 15.61 -18.22 13.90
C SER A 76 14.29 -18.17 14.69
N SER A 77 13.30 -17.42 14.20
CA SER A 77 11.98 -17.21 14.80
C SER A 77 10.93 -18.21 14.32
#